data_AF-A0A7D7QXB6-F1
#
_entry.id   AF-A0A7D7QXB6-F1
#
_cell.length_a   1.000
_cell.length_b   1.000
_cell.length_c   1.000
_cell.angle_alpha   90.00
_cell.angle_beta   90.00
_cell.angle_gamma   90.00
#
_symmetry.space_group_name_H-M   'P 1'
#
loop_
_entity.id
_entity.type
_entity.pdbx_description
1 polymer ?
#
loop_
_entity_poly.entity_id
_entity_poly.type
_entity_poly.pdbx_seq_one_letter_code
_entity_poly.pdbx_strand_id
1 'polypeptide(L)' 'MEVLKLTTKIDESGYLNLNIPTQLAAVEVDIVVVLNPVSSEEKQPSYDFSDLVGRLTWRGDAVAMQRNLRDEW' A
#
# COMPACT_ATOMS: atom_id res chain seq x y z
N MET A 1 -22.71 -1.52 14.45
CA MET A 1 -21.78 -0.60 13.80
C MET A 1 -20.96 -1.42 12.82
N GLU A 2 -21.20 -1.26 11.53
CA GLU A 2 -20.48 -1.97 10.47
C GLU A 2 -19.64 -0.94 9.71
N VAL A 3 -18.35 -1.21 9.52
CA VAL A 3 -17.42 -0.29 8.84
C VAL A 3 -17.06 -0.90 7.50
N LEU A 4 -17.57 -0.32 6.42
CA LEU A 4 -17.29 -0.72 5.05
C LEU A 4 -16.16 0.14 4.49
N LYS A 5 -15.04 -0.50 4.12
CA LYS A 5 -13.90 0.18 3.49
C LYS A 5 -13.95 -0.06 1.99
N LEU A 6 -14.25 0.99 1.22
CA LEU A 6 -14.29 0.96 -0.23
C LEU A 6 -13.28 1.95 -0.80
N THR A 7 -12.53 1.52 -1.83
CA THR A 7 -11.67 2.40 -2.62
C THR A 7 -12.26 2.53 -4.00
N THR A 8 -12.62 3.74 -4.40
CA THR A 8 -13.19 4.03 -5.72
C THR A 8 -12.60 5.32 -6.28
N LYS A 9 -12.83 5.59 -7.56
CA LYS A 9 -12.38 6.79 -8.25
C LYS A 9 -13.51 7.80 -8.31
N ILE A 10 -13.17 9.08 -8.18
CA ILE A 10 -14.07 10.19 -8.50
C ILE A 10 -14.12 10.29 -10.03
N ASP A 11 -15.31 10.47 -10.59
CA ASP A 11 -15.47 10.61 -12.04
C ASP A 11 -14.99 11.99 -12.53
N GLU A 12 -14.90 12.16 -13.86
CA GLU A 12 -14.46 13.41 -14.49
C GLU A 12 -15.42 14.58 -14.23
N SER A 13 -16.63 14.31 -13.76
CA SER A 13 -17.63 15.31 -13.38
C SER A 13 -17.52 15.74 -11.91
N GLY A 14 -16.59 15.14 -11.14
CA GLY A 14 -16.35 15.46 -9.74
C GLY A 14 -17.26 14.74 -8.76
N TYR A 15 -18.02 13.73 -9.21
CA TYR A 15 -18.96 12.99 -8.35
C TYR A 15 -18.40 11.64 -7.92
N LEU A 16 -18.74 11.26 -6.68
CA LEU A 16 -18.40 9.98 -6.08
C LEU A 16 -19.66 9.10 -6.02
N ASN A 17 -19.75 8.12 -6.92
CA ASN A 17 -20.88 7.19 -6.95
C ASN A 17 -20.61 5.98 -6.05
N LEU A 18 -21.36 5.87 -4.94
CA LEU A 18 -21.28 4.79 -3.96
C LEU A 18 -22.47 3.84 -4.13
N ASN A 19 -22.25 2.69 -4.78
CA ASN A 19 -23.24 1.62 -4.85
C ASN A 19 -22.95 0.59 -3.76
N ILE A 20 -23.62 0.73 -2.61
CA ILE A 20 -23.47 -0.18 -1.47
C ILE A 20 -24.63 -1.18 -1.48
N PRO A 21 -24.42 -2.45 -1.88
CA PRO A 21 -25.46 -3.46 -1.74
C PRO A 21 -25.72 -3.70 -0.25
N THR A 22 -26.94 -3.46 0.19
CA THR A 22 -27.35 -3.66 1.57
C THR A 22 -28.50 -4.67 1.66
N GLN A 23 -28.51 -5.47 2.73
CA GLN A 23 -29.61 -6.37 3.07
C GLN A 23 -30.61 -5.71 4.05
N LEU A 24 -30.38 -4.44 4.40
CA LEU A 24 -31.28 -3.69 5.25
C LEU A 24 -32.62 -3.52 4.53
N ALA A 25 -33.71 -3.79 5.24
CA ALA A 25 -35.05 -3.41 4.80
C ALA A 25 -35.12 -1.89 4.61
N ALA A 26 -36.19 -1.37 3.98
CA ALA A 26 -36.41 0.07 3.76
C ALA A 26 -36.56 0.83 5.09
N VAL A 27 -35.43 1.07 5.75
CA VAL A 27 -35.28 1.64 7.09
C VAL A 27 -34.32 2.82 6.97
N GLU A 28 -34.56 3.85 7.76
CA GLU A 28 -33.70 5.04 7.85
C GLU A 28 -32.31 4.66 8.39
N VAL A 29 -31.26 5.17 7.76
CA VAL A 29 -29.87 4.83 8.07
C VAL A 29 -28.98 6.07 8.05
N ASP A 30 -28.14 6.19 9.08
CA ASP A 30 -27.10 7.21 9.16
C ASP A 30 -25.84 6.73 8.44
N ILE A 31 -25.30 7.56 7.54
CA ILE A 31 -24.07 7.27 6.79
C ILE A 31 -23.05 8.39 7.05
N VAL A 32 -21.85 8.01 7.48
CA VAL A 32 -20.71 8.92 7.62
C VAL A 32 -19.68 8.55 6.56
N VAL A 33 -19.45 9.45 5.61
CA VAL A 33 -18.44 9.29 4.55
C VAL A 33 -17.22 10.15 4.88
N VAL A 34 -16.07 9.50 5.09
CA VAL A 34 -14.78 10.18 5.28
C VAL A 34 -13.93 9.97 4.03
N LEU A 35 -13.66 11.05 3.31
CA LEU A 35 -12.81 11.04 2.11
C LEU A 35 -11.39 11.41 2.50
N ASN A 36 -10.47 10.46 2.39
CA ASN A 36 -9.04 10.71 2.47
C ASN A 36 -8.45 10.59 1.07
N PRO A 37 -7.93 11.68 0.47
CA PRO A 37 -7.29 11.61 -0.82
C PRO A 37 -6.07 10.69 -0.71
N VAL A 38 -6.08 9.60 -1.47
CA VAL A 38 -4.89 8.76 -1.63
C VAL A 38 -4.03 9.48 -2.66
N SER A 39 -3.07 10.27 -2.21
CA SER A 39 -2.05 10.83 -3.09
C SER A 39 -1.30 9.66 -3.73
N SER A 40 -1.53 9.44 -5.02
CA SER A 40 -0.82 8.42 -5.81
C SER A 40 0.61 8.86 -6.12
N GLU A 41 1.32 9.43 -5.16
CA GLU A 41 2.74 9.79 -5.23
C GLU A 41 3.40 9.66 -3.85
N GLU A 42 3.26 8.51 -3.23
CA GLU A 42 4.43 7.95 -2.58
C GLU A 42 5.06 7.01 -3.61
N LYS A 43 5.81 7.60 -4.56
CA LYS A 43 6.92 6.85 -5.15
C LYS A 43 7.70 6.36 -3.95
N GLN A 44 7.70 5.04 -3.70
CA GLN A 44 8.61 4.45 -2.73
C GLN A 44 9.97 5.11 -2.98
N PRO A 45 10.58 5.75 -1.98
CA PRO A 45 11.83 6.46 -2.18
C PRO A 45 12.77 5.46 -2.84
N SER A 46 13.18 5.76 -4.07
CA SER A 46 14.14 4.95 -4.78
C SER A 46 15.40 5.02 -3.94
N TYR A 47 15.69 3.95 -3.20
CA TYR A 47 16.88 3.91 -2.37
C TYR A 47 18.10 4.02 -3.27
N ASP A 48 18.75 5.17 -3.22
CA ASP A 48 20.03 5.39 -3.89
C ASP A 48 21.14 4.98 -2.92
N PHE A 49 21.79 3.86 -3.22
CA PHE A 49 22.93 3.34 -2.45
C PHE A 49 24.27 3.72 -3.10
N SER A 50 24.30 4.67 -4.03
CA SER A 50 25.52 5.10 -4.72
C SER A 50 26.57 5.65 -3.76
N ASP A 51 26.14 6.19 -2.61
CA ASP A 51 27.01 6.70 -1.55
C ASP A 51 27.74 5.60 -0.77
N LEU A 52 27.18 4.37 -0.73
CA LEU A 52 27.75 3.21 -0.05
C LEU A 52 28.71 2.39 -0.94
N VAL A 53 28.67 2.60 -2.26
CA VAL A 53 29.53 1.90 -3.23
C VAL A 53 31.01 2.15 -2.88
N GLY A 54 31.74 1.07 -2.64
CA GLY A 54 33.17 1.10 -2.31
C GLY A 54 33.50 1.58 -0.89
N ARG A 55 32.51 1.99 -0.08
CA ARG A 55 32.72 2.37 1.33
C ARG A 55 32.53 1.22 2.30
N LEU A 56 31.77 0.21 1.90
CA LEU A 56 31.51 -0.96 2.74
C LEU A 56 32.52 -2.07 2.42
N THR A 57 33.21 -2.54 3.45
CA THR A 57 34.06 -3.74 3.37
C THR A 57 33.32 -4.89 4.02
N TRP A 58 33.13 -5.97 3.26
CA TRP A 58 32.51 -7.19 3.79
C TRP A 58 33.39 -7.79 4.90
N ARG A 59 32.80 -8.01 6.08
CA ARG A 59 33.47 -8.69 7.20
C ARG A 59 32.90 -10.09 7.35
N GLY A 60 33.67 -11.09 6.94
CA GLY A 60 33.30 -12.51 7.00
C GLY A 60 33.57 -13.23 5.67
N ASP A 61 33.16 -14.49 5.58
CA ASP A 61 33.26 -15.27 4.35
C ASP A 61 31.99 -15.06 3.50
N ALA A 62 32.13 -14.27 2.44
CA ALA A 62 31.03 -13.97 1.51
C ALA A 62 30.50 -15.24 0.81
N VAL A 63 31.37 -16.21 0.52
CA VAL A 63 31.00 -17.45 -0.19
C VAL A 63 30.23 -18.38 0.73
N ALA A 64 30.64 -18.49 1.99
CA ALA A 64 29.90 -19.26 2.99
C ALA A 64 28.48 -18.68 3.19
N MET A 65 28.35 -17.35 3.30
CA MET A 65 27.05 -16.69 3.44
C MET A 65 26.17 -16.90 2.21
N GLN A 66 26.75 -16.79 1.00
CA GLN A 66 26.02 -17.02 -0.25
C GLN A 66 25.53 -18.46 -0.38
N ARG A 67 26.31 -19.45 0.09
CA ARG A 67 25.89 -20.86 0.10
C ARG A 67 24.72 -21.09 1.05
N ASN A 68 24.79 -20.56 2.27
CA ASN A 68 23.70 -20.66 3.24
C ASN A 68 22.38 -20.13 2.67
N LEU A 69 22.38 -18.94 2.07
CA LEU A 69 21.17 -18.35 1.48
C LEU A 69 20.63 -19.17 0.29
N ARG A 70 21.51 -19.77 -0.52
CA ARG A 70 21.08 -20.62 -1.63
C ARG A 70 20.43 -21.91 -1.14
N ASP A 71 20.99 -22.50 -0.09
CA ASP A 71 20.51 -23.78 0.43
C ASP A 71 19.21 -23.61 1.27
N GLU A 72 18.77 -22.36 1.52
CA GLU A 72 17.48 -22.00 2.14
C GLU A 72 16.28 -21.93 1.16
N TRP A 73 16.51 -21.92 -0.16
CA TRP A 73 15.49 -21.82 -1.22
C TRP A 73 15.45 -23.07 -2.10
#